data_AF-A0A7S2IQK3-F1
#
_entry.id   AF-A0A7S2IQK3-F1
#
_cell.length_a   1.000
_cell.length_b   1.000
_cell.length_c   1.000
_cell.angle_alpha   90.00
_cell.angle_beta   90.00
_cell.angle_gamma   90.00
#
_symmetry.space_group_name_H-M   'P 1'
#
loop_
_entity.id
_entity.type
_entity.pdbx_description
1 polymer ?
#
loop_
_entity_poly.entity_id
_entity_poly.type
_entity_poly.pdbx_seq_one_letter_code
_entity_poly.pdbx_strand_id
1 'polypeptide(L)'
;RARLEAERVCREFRDRLGVRAEVSRTEAKRVDELVKRESGAVGVIWRMWENCWRAHPLILGKKRVQRFRPASGAPAAIEAARVEAVAYCDALKRAKTLEETVAIQAR
;
A
#
# COMPACT_ATOMS: atom_id res chain seq x y z
N ARG A 1 -33.08 7.29 6.39
CA ARG A 1 -33.56 5.92 6.71
C ARG A 1 -32.49 4.88 6.31
N ALA A 2 -32.11 4.79 5.03
CA ALA A 2 -31.09 3.84 4.53
C ALA A 2 -29.73 3.85 5.29
N ARG A 3 -29.21 5.03 5.67
CA ARG A 3 -27.96 5.12 6.45
C ARG A 3 -28.04 4.40 7.81
N LEU A 4 -29.14 4.57 8.54
CA LEU A 4 -29.32 3.99 9.87
C LEU A 4 -29.50 2.47 9.77
N GLU A 5 -30.19 1.99 8.73
CA GLU A 5 -30.30 0.56 8.45
C GLU A 5 -28.94 -0.06 8.10
N ALA A 6 -28.15 0.60 7.27
CA ALA A 6 -26.80 0.13 6.95
C ALA A 6 -25.89 0.09 8.20
N GLU A 7 -25.93 1.13 9.02
CA GLU A 7 -25.17 1.17 10.29
C GLU A 7 -25.60 0.05 11.26
N ARG A 8 -26.90 -0.27 11.33
CA ARG A 8 -27.42 -1.39 12.13
C ARG A 8 -26.92 -2.74 11.61
N VAL A 9 -27.06 -2.99 10.31
CA VAL A 9 -26.61 -4.25 9.67
C VAL A 9 -25.11 -4.46 9.86
N CYS A 10 -24.30 -3.40 9.70
CA CYS A 10 -22.86 -3.48 9.94
C CYS A 10 -22.52 -3.82 11.40
N ARG A 11 -23.31 -3.33 12.37
CA ARG A 11 -23.12 -3.63 13.79
C ARG A 11 -23.44 -5.08 14.11
N GLU A 12 -24.61 -5.55 13.69
CA GLU A 12 -25.04 -6.95 13.89
C GLU A 12 -24.05 -7.95 13.28
N PHE A 13 -23.54 -7.63 12.07
CA PHE A 13 -22.56 -8.45 11.41
C PHE A 13 -21.23 -8.51 12.16
N ARG A 14 -20.80 -7.38 12.73
CA ARG A 14 -19.57 -7.27 13.53
C ARG A 14 -19.69 -8.09 14.83
N ASP A 15 -20.82 -8.01 15.51
CA ASP A 15 -21.09 -8.74 16.75
C ASP A 15 -21.11 -10.25 16.49
N ARG A 16 -21.76 -10.70 15.40
CA ARG A 16 -21.80 -12.12 15.00
C ARG A 16 -20.41 -12.71 14.73
N LEU A 17 -19.50 -11.92 14.17
CA LEU A 17 -18.14 -12.37 13.87
C LEU A 17 -17.18 -12.24 15.07
N GLY A 18 -17.63 -11.69 16.20
CA GLY A 18 -16.76 -11.43 17.36
C GLY A 18 -15.62 -10.44 17.06
N VAL A 19 -15.73 -9.65 15.99
CA VAL A 19 -14.68 -8.72 15.55
C VAL A 19 -14.83 -7.42 16.33
N ARG A 20 -13.94 -7.15 17.29
CA ARG A 20 -13.84 -5.79 17.85
C ARG A 20 -13.19 -4.89 16.82
N ALA A 21 -13.93 -3.88 16.38
CA ALA A 21 -13.34 -2.81 15.59
C ALA A 21 -12.48 -1.95 16.53
N GLU A 22 -11.18 -2.13 16.45
CA GLU A 22 -10.24 -1.18 17.02
C GLU A 22 -10.27 0.09 16.18
N VAL A 23 -10.87 1.15 16.72
CA VAL A 23 -10.86 2.46 16.08
C VAL A 23 -9.48 3.06 16.32
N SER A 24 -8.53 2.72 15.47
CA SER A 24 -7.24 3.41 15.38
C SER A 24 -7.51 4.87 14.99
N ARG A 25 -7.51 5.77 15.98
CA ARG A 25 -7.46 7.22 15.76
C ARG A 25 -6.06 7.58 15.28
N THR A 26 -5.78 7.35 14.00
CA THR A 26 -4.68 8.05 13.34
C THR A 26 -5.17 9.45 13.03
N GLU A 27 -4.58 10.45 13.69
CA GLU A 27 -4.80 11.85 13.34
C GLU A 27 -4.40 12.05 11.87
N ALA A 28 -5.28 12.73 11.12
CA ALA A 28 -4.97 13.10 9.76
C ALA A 28 -3.80 14.09 9.78
N LYS A 29 -2.75 13.78 9.04
CA LYS A 29 -1.59 14.66 8.92
C LYS A 29 -1.99 16.01 8.36
N ARG A 30 -1.36 17.06 8.88
CA ARG A 30 -1.46 18.40 8.33
C ARG A 30 -0.62 18.50 7.04
N VAL A 31 -0.96 19.45 6.18
CA VAL A 31 -0.34 19.58 4.85
C VAL A 31 1.16 19.86 4.94
N ASP A 32 1.59 20.61 5.95
CA ASP A 32 2.98 20.93 6.28
C ASP A 32 3.79 19.72 6.77
N GLU A 33 3.12 18.65 7.23
CA GLU A 33 3.76 17.39 7.64
C GLU A 33 3.94 16.41 6.45
N LEU A 34 3.49 16.79 5.24
CA LEU A 34 3.60 15.97 4.04
C LEU A 34 4.97 16.13 3.39
N VAL A 35 5.84 15.18 3.67
CA VAL A 35 7.17 15.14 3.06
C VAL A 35 7.11 14.53 1.66
N LYS A 36 7.41 15.35 0.64
CA LYS A 36 7.66 14.91 -0.73
C LYS A 36 8.96 14.12 -0.80
N ARG A 37 8.95 13.00 -1.54
CA ARG A 37 10.12 12.17 -1.79
C ARG A 37 10.11 11.68 -3.22
N GLU A 38 11.28 11.62 -3.83
CA GLU A 38 11.47 11.11 -5.17
C GLU A 38 12.14 9.74 -5.10
N SER A 39 11.70 8.81 -5.96
CA SER A 39 12.27 7.47 -5.99
C SER A 39 13.49 7.37 -6.91
N GLY A 40 13.59 8.26 -7.92
CA GLY A 40 14.50 8.14 -9.06
C GLY A 40 14.16 6.98 -10.01
N ALA A 41 13.11 6.21 -9.75
CA ALA A 41 12.80 4.97 -10.48
C ALA A 41 11.42 5.03 -11.15
N VAL A 42 11.37 4.70 -12.43
CA VAL A 42 10.13 4.66 -13.20
C VAL A 42 9.16 3.64 -12.60
N GLY A 43 7.95 4.10 -12.30
CA GLY A 43 6.88 3.27 -11.74
C GLY A 43 6.93 3.15 -10.22
N VAL A 44 7.84 3.82 -9.51
CA VAL A 44 7.83 3.87 -8.03
C VAL A 44 7.58 5.29 -7.56
N ILE A 45 6.54 5.52 -6.75
CA ILE A 45 6.16 6.85 -6.26
C ILE A 45 5.94 6.86 -4.75
N TRP A 46 6.29 7.96 -4.09
CA TRP A 46 5.96 8.16 -2.68
C TRP A 46 4.53 8.67 -2.51
N ARG A 47 3.76 8.06 -1.61
CA ARG A 47 2.43 8.54 -1.22
C ARG A 47 2.53 9.19 0.17
N MET A 48 2.62 10.52 0.17
CA MET A 48 2.82 11.33 1.38
C MET A 48 1.77 11.06 2.48
N TRP A 49 0.51 10.92 2.08
CA TRP A 49 -0.62 10.66 2.97
C TRP A 49 -0.59 9.27 3.59
N GLU A 50 -0.01 8.27 2.89
CA GLU A 50 0.03 6.88 3.33
C GLU A 50 1.37 6.50 3.98
N ASN A 51 2.35 7.41 3.92
CA ASN A 51 3.73 7.17 4.35
C ASN A 51 4.34 5.90 3.73
N CYS A 52 4.09 5.65 2.45
CA CYS A 52 4.60 4.44 1.79
C CYS A 52 5.02 4.70 0.34
N TRP A 53 5.89 3.83 -0.15
CA TRP A 53 6.19 3.73 -1.58
C TRP A 53 5.11 2.91 -2.27
N ARG A 54 4.70 3.31 -3.46
CA ARG A 54 3.84 2.55 -4.36
C ARG A 54 4.60 2.19 -5.61
N ALA A 55 4.68 0.89 -5.89
CA ALA A 55 5.11 0.36 -7.17
C ALA A 55 3.91 0.19 -8.10
N HIS A 56 4.04 0.68 -9.34
CA HIS A 56 3.03 0.66 -10.39
C HIS A 56 3.53 -0.13 -11.62
N PRO A 57 3.85 -1.43 -11.48
CA PRO A 57 4.30 -2.22 -12.61
C PRO A 57 3.17 -2.44 -13.62
N LEU A 58 3.55 -2.50 -14.90
CA LEU A 58 2.69 -2.97 -15.98
C LEU A 58 3.01 -4.43 -16.24
N ILE A 59 2.07 -5.32 -15.96
CA ILE A 59 2.23 -6.78 -16.11
C ILE A 59 1.21 -7.25 -17.14
N LEU A 60 1.66 -7.81 -18.26
CA LEU A 60 0.79 -8.32 -19.33
C LEU A 60 -0.31 -7.31 -19.73
N GLY A 61 0.07 -6.03 -19.89
CA GLY A 61 -0.83 -4.94 -20.23
C GLY A 61 -1.76 -4.46 -19.09
N LYS A 62 -1.71 -5.08 -17.90
CA LYS A 62 -2.50 -4.69 -16.74
C LYS A 62 -1.65 -3.95 -15.72
N LYS A 63 -2.09 -2.76 -15.31
CA LYS A 63 -1.47 -2.03 -14.19
C LYS A 63 -1.78 -2.76 -12.89
N ARG A 64 -0.76 -2.91 -12.05
CA ARG A 64 -0.88 -3.37 -10.66
C ARG A 64 -0.33 -2.31 -9.72
N VAL A 65 -0.72 -2.39 -8.45
CA VAL A 65 -0.24 -1.48 -7.41
C VAL A 65 0.18 -2.32 -6.21
N GLN A 66 1.45 -2.23 -5.84
CA GLN A 66 1.99 -2.82 -4.62
C GLN A 66 2.46 -1.70 -3.70
N ARG A 67 2.18 -1.82 -2.40
CA ARG A 67 2.58 -0.84 -1.38
C ARG A 67 3.75 -1.39 -0.58
N PHE A 68 4.75 -0.57 -0.36
CA PHE A 68 5.92 -0.84 0.46
C PHE A 68 5.96 0.18 1.58
N ARG A 69 5.52 -0.22 2.78
CA ARG A 69 5.47 0.64 3.95
C ARG A 69 6.78 0.51 4.73
N PRO A 70 7.50 1.61 4.97
CA PRO A 70 8.65 1.62 5.87
C PRO A 70 8.28 1.09 7.25
N ALA A 71 9.18 0.32 7.87
CA ALA A 71 9.00 -0.18 9.24
C ALA A 71 8.94 0.96 10.28
N SER A 72 9.56 2.11 9.97
CA SER A 72 9.53 3.31 10.81
C SER A 72 9.69 4.57 9.97
N GLY A 73 9.54 5.74 10.61
CA GLY A 73 9.81 7.04 9.99
C GLY A 73 11.30 7.37 9.84
N ALA A 74 12.21 6.49 10.26
CA ALA A 74 13.65 6.73 10.14
C ALA A 74 14.06 6.77 8.66
N PRO A 75 14.97 7.67 8.26
CA PRO A 75 15.42 7.78 6.87
C PRO A 75 15.90 6.45 6.28
N ALA A 76 16.62 5.65 7.07
CA ALA A 76 17.10 4.32 6.65
C ALA A 76 15.95 3.34 6.35
N ALA A 77 14.89 3.32 7.17
CA ALA A 77 13.73 2.46 6.94
C ALA A 77 12.93 2.90 5.71
N ILE A 78 12.82 4.21 5.48
CA ILE A 78 12.17 4.77 4.30
C ILE A 78 12.94 4.40 3.03
N GLU A 79 14.27 4.47 3.08
CA GLU A 79 15.13 4.12 1.96
C GLU A 79 15.12 2.61 1.69
N ALA A 80 15.15 1.78 2.73
CA ALA A 80 15.01 0.32 2.58
C ALA A 80 13.72 -0.06 1.85
N ALA A 81 12.58 0.53 2.25
CA ALA A 81 11.31 0.32 1.57
C ALA A 81 11.31 0.85 0.12
N ARG A 82 12.08 1.91 -0.18
CA ARG A 82 12.26 2.41 -1.55
C ARG A 82 12.97 1.38 -2.41
N VAL A 83 14.10 0.86 -1.92
CA VAL A 83 14.93 -0.13 -2.61
C VAL A 83 14.12 -1.40 -2.89
N GLU A 84 13.33 -1.86 -1.92
CA GLU A 84 12.44 -3.01 -2.09
C GLU A 84 11.39 -2.78 -3.19
N ALA A 85 10.74 -1.61 -3.19
CA ALA A 85 9.77 -1.25 -4.22
C ALA A 85 10.37 -1.21 -5.63
N VAL A 86 11.61 -0.72 -5.76
CA VAL A 86 12.36 -0.71 -7.02
C VAL A 86 12.71 -2.12 -7.45
N ALA A 87 13.25 -2.95 -6.55
CA ALA A 87 13.59 -4.33 -6.82
C ALA A 87 12.36 -5.13 -7.29
N TYR A 88 11.19 -4.92 -6.67
CA TYR A 88 9.94 -5.52 -7.08
C TYR A 88 9.51 -5.10 -8.51
N CYS A 89 9.58 -3.81 -8.83
CA CYS A 89 9.31 -3.31 -10.18
C CYS A 89 10.26 -3.94 -11.21
N ASP A 90 11.55 -4.04 -10.89
CA ASP A 90 12.56 -4.56 -11.82
C ASP A 90 12.51 -6.08 -11.96
N ALA A 91 12.08 -6.81 -10.93
CA ALA A 91 11.80 -8.23 -11.02
C ALA A 91 10.61 -8.48 -11.97
N LEU A 92 9.53 -7.72 -11.82
CA LEU A 92 8.35 -7.86 -12.66
C LEU A 92 8.56 -7.45 -14.12
N LYS A 93 9.41 -6.46 -14.39
CA LYS A 93 9.81 -6.12 -15.77
C LYS A 93 10.57 -7.26 -16.46
N ARG A 94 11.28 -8.07 -15.68
CA ARG A 94 12.08 -9.20 -16.19
C ARG A 94 11.27 -10.48 -16.32
N ALA A 95 10.19 -10.61 -15.57
CA ALA A 95 9.28 -11.74 -15.66
C ALA A 95 8.63 -11.80 -17.05
N LYS A 96 8.71 -12.97 -17.68
CA LYS A 96 8.18 -13.24 -19.02
C LYS A 96 6.92 -14.09 -18.96
N THR A 97 6.69 -14.81 -17.85
CA THR A 97 5.53 -15.68 -17.67
C THR A 97 4.60 -15.18 -16.57
N LEU A 98 3.33 -15.61 -16.60
CA LEU A 98 2.37 -15.30 -15.54
C LEU A 98 2.81 -15.94 -14.21
N GLU A 99 3.36 -17.15 -14.24
CA GLU A 99 3.84 -17.89 -13.07
C GLU A 99 4.96 -17.13 -12.35
N GLU A 100 5.94 -16.60 -13.09
CA GLU A 100 7.00 -15.76 -12.53
C GLU A 100 6.43 -14.50 -11.87
N THR A 101 5.45 -13.85 -12.51
CA THR A 101 4.82 -12.65 -11.94
C THR A 101 4.03 -12.94 -10.67
N VAL A 102 3.36 -14.09 -10.60
CA VAL A 102 2.62 -14.53 -9.41
C VAL A 102 3.59 -14.89 -8.28
N ALA A 103 4.70 -15.56 -8.58
CA ALA A 103 5.72 -15.88 -7.59
C ALA A 103 6.37 -14.62 -6.98
N ILE A 104 6.62 -13.58 -7.79
CA ILE A 104 7.14 -12.29 -7.31
C ILE A 104 6.12 -11.56 -6.43
N GLN A 105 4.82 -11.71 -6.70
CA GLN A 105 3.74 -11.09 -5.92
C GLN A 105 3.43 -11.78 -4.60
N ALA A 106 3.78 -13.07 -4.46
CA ALA A 106 3.54 -13.85 -3.26
C ALA A 106 4.61 -13.65 -2.17
N ARG A 107 5.66 -12.88 -2.44
CA ARG A 107 6.69 -12.45 -1.49
C ARG A 107 6.28 -11.17 -0.77
#